data_AF-G0NET3-F1
#
_entry.id   AF-G0NET3-F1
#
_cell.length_a   1.000
_cell.length_b   1.000
_cell.length_c   1.000
_cell.angle_alpha   90.00
_cell.angle_beta   90.00
_cell.angle_gamma   90.00
#
_symmetry.space_group_name_H-M   'P 1'
#
loop_
_entity.id
_entity.type
_entity.pdbx_description
1 polymer ?
#
loop_
_entity_poly.entity_id
_entity_poly.type
_entity_poly.pdbx_seq_one_letter_code
_entity_poly.pdbx_strand_id
1 'polypeptide(L)'
;MVRRSSRFDSSEGAGTSSSGKIKKEEEKKPIAVQKVPNTKKTAIVKPPKPAPKAPKAAPPRAIYTAADVQRLKAEVEKCIRDKTAHEEKREKMIAEQTKEIKELEESDQTTKEENITTLEKFAIEDCEERKKKTTHEKDTKKFERKVMVQKSLNQTRALSAHFLNRSETLEKWQSGANGGAARPWKQCELCHVQWSQVGDSVPRILDCGHTMCDKCTKKFVVDGNKINCPFDEKTTYGAGTIPKNYTLLNM
;
A
#
# COMPACT_ATOMS: atom_id res chain seq x y z
N MET A 1 -33.60 -20.96 22.36
CA MET A 1 -34.24 -20.28 21.23
C MET A 1 -33.16 -19.93 20.20
N VAL A 2 -33.39 -20.37 18.97
CA VAL A 2 -32.62 -20.15 17.72
C VAL A 2 -31.10 -20.42 17.75
N ARG A 3 -30.76 -21.69 17.53
CA ARG A 3 -29.51 -22.11 16.86
C ARG A 3 -29.79 -22.19 15.35
N ARG A 4 -28.88 -21.72 14.51
CA ARG A 4 -28.65 -22.29 13.17
C ARG A 4 -27.21 -22.02 12.71
N SER A 5 -26.42 -23.09 12.77
CA SER A 5 -25.22 -23.31 11.97
C SER A 5 -25.58 -24.21 10.76
N SER A 6 -24.61 -24.41 9.88
CA SER A 6 -24.54 -25.33 8.71
C SER A 6 -24.82 -24.63 7.36
N ARG A 7 -24.08 -24.84 6.25
CA ARG A 7 -23.24 -25.97 5.75
C ARG A 7 -22.15 -25.36 4.83
N PHE A 8 -20.88 -25.79 4.79
CA PHE A 8 -20.28 -26.99 4.14
C PHE A 8 -20.58 -27.16 2.64
N ASP A 9 -19.56 -26.97 1.78
CA ASP A 9 -19.02 -27.86 0.73
C ASP A 9 -18.00 -27.06 -0.13
N SER A 10 -16.71 -27.41 -0.24
CA SER A 10 -16.04 -28.55 -0.91
C SER A 10 -15.92 -28.41 -2.44
N SER A 11 -14.76 -28.81 -2.97
CA SER A 11 -14.38 -29.07 -4.38
C SER A 11 -14.02 -27.84 -5.24
N GLU A 12 -13.13 -27.87 -6.24
CA GLU A 12 -12.01 -28.70 -6.73
C GLU A 12 -11.45 -27.93 -7.95
N GLY A 13 -10.24 -28.27 -8.43
CA GLY A 13 -9.80 -28.01 -9.81
C GLY A 13 -8.91 -26.77 -10.01
N ALA A 14 -7.58 -26.89 -10.11
CA ALA A 14 -6.76 -27.46 -11.20
C ALA A 14 -6.40 -26.46 -12.32
N GLY A 15 -5.10 -26.27 -12.52
CA GLY A 15 -4.45 -25.86 -13.77
C GLY A 15 -4.52 -24.36 -14.10
N THR A 16 -3.55 -23.71 -14.73
CA THR A 16 -2.25 -24.10 -15.29
C THR A 16 -1.46 -22.81 -15.49
N SER A 17 -0.14 -22.90 -15.31
CA SER A 17 0.86 -21.94 -15.73
C SER A 17 0.71 -21.50 -17.19
N SER A 18 0.99 -20.24 -17.51
CA SER A 18 1.91 -19.93 -18.61
C SER A 18 2.38 -18.48 -18.66
N SER A 19 3.69 -18.40 -18.82
CA SER A 19 4.57 -17.26 -19.06
C SER A 19 4.32 -16.59 -20.42
N GLY A 20 4.67 -15.31 -20.51
CA GLY A 20 4.86 -14.59 -21.79
C GLY A 20 4.89 -13.07 -21.57
N LYS A 21 6.03 -12.48 -21.18
CA LYS A 21 7.10 -11.99 -22.07
C LYS A 21 6.57 -11.04 -23.16
N ILE A 22 6.38 -9.77 -22.82
CA ILE A 22 6.24 -8.68 -23.80
C ILE A 22 7.65 -8.12 -24.03
N LYS A 23 8.23 -8.44 -25.19
CA LYS A 23 9.41 -7.78 -25.75
C LYS A 23 8.96 -6.64 -26.67
N LYS A 24 9.82 -5.62 -26.68
CA LYS A 24 9.96 -4.49 -27.60
C LYS A 24 9.73 -4.81 -29.08
N GLU A 25 9.48 -3.72 -29.81
CA GLU A 25 9.73 -3.39 -31.24
C GLU A 25 8.43 -2.93 -31.92
N GLU A 26 8.39 -1.94 -32.79
CA GLU A 26 9.34 -0.98 -33.35
C GLU A 26 8.51 0.02 -34.16
N GLU A 27 9.15 1.15 -34.47
CA GLU A 27 8.89 2.07 -35.57
C GLU A 27 8.00 1.58 -36.74
N LYS A 28 7.03 2.41 -37.13
CA LYS A 28 6.43 2.39 -38.48
C LYS A 28 6.54 3.75 -39.15
N LYS A 29 7.51 3.88 -40.06
CA LYS A 29 7.40 4.68 -41.31
C LYS A 29 7.37 3.68 -42.50
N PRO A 30 7.20 4.15 -43.74
CA PRO A 30 5.97 4.58 -44.41
C PRO A 30 5.45 3.49 -45.37
N ILE A 31 4.15 3.47 -45.66
CA ILE A 31 3.60 2.51 -46.65
C ILE A 31 3.89 3.02 -48.06
N ALA A 32 4.76 2.28 -48.75
CA ALA A 32 5.06 2.39 -50.16
C ALA A 32 3.90 1.86 -51.02
N VAL A 33 3.72 2.55 -52.15
CA VAL A 33 2.93 2.16 -53.31
C VAL A 33 3.31 0.75 -53.76
N GLN A 34 2.32 -0.16 -53.86
CA GLN A 34 2.47 -1.39 -54.62
C GLN A 34 1.43 -1.49 -55.74
N LYS A 35 1.98 -1.71 -56.93
CA LYS A 35 1.32 -2.13 -58.17
C LYS A 35 0.66 -3.50 -57.97
N VAL A 36 -0.49 -3.69 -58.61
CA VAL A 36 -1.12 -5.00 -58.84
C VAL A 36 -1.35 -5.20 -60.34
N PRO A 37 -1.53 -6.44 -60.84
CA PRO A 37 -0.66 -6.99 -61.89
C PRO A 37 -1.38 -7.19 -63.22
N ASN A 38 -0.53 -7.29 -64.24
CA ASN A 38 -0.85 -7.63 -65.62
C ASN A 38 -1.51 -9.03 -65.70
N THR A 39 -2.72 -9.12 -66.27
CA THR A 39 -3.31 -10.40 -66.68
C THR A 39 -3.70 -10.41 -68.15
N LYS A 40 -2.95 -11.26 -68.87
CA LYS A 40 -3.32 -12.12 -69.99
C LYS A 40 -4.02 -11.48 -71.20
N LYS A 41 -3.18 -11.28 -72.22
CA LYS A 41 -3.52 -11.32 -73.65
C LYS A 41 -4.47 -12.48 -73.96
N THR A 42 -5.72 -12.17 -74.27
CA THR A 42 -6.58 -13.02 -75.08
C THR A 42 -6.42 -12.63 -76.54
N ALA A 43 -5.90 -13.56 -77.33
CA ALA A 43 -5.84 -13.46 -78.78
C ALA A 43 -7.27 -13.44 -79.32
N ILE A 44 -7.71 -12.27 -79.81
CA ILE A 44 -8.93 -12.17 -80.60
C ILE A 44 -8.51 -12.33 -82.07
N VAL A 45 -8.97 -13.45 -82.61
CA VAL A 45 -8.98 -13.87 -84.01
C VAL A 45 -9.22 -12.68 -84.94
N LYS A 46 -8.32 -12.50 -85.92
CA LYS A 46 -8.57 -11.63 -87.08
C LYS A 46 -9.77 -12.23 -87.84
N PRO A 47 -10.91 -11.55 -87.97
CA PRO A 47 -11.97 -12.01 -88.86
C PRO A 47 -11.47 -11.98 -90.31
N PRO A 48 -11.96 -12.89 -91.18
CA PRO A 48 -11.54 -12.95 -92.57
C PRO A 48 -11.77 -11.59 -93.24
N LYS A 49 -10.77 -11.12 -94.01
CA LYS A 49 -10.91 -9.96 -94.90
C LYS A 49 -12.16 -10.18 -95.76
N PRO A 50 -13.19 -9.33 -95.66
CA PRO A 50 -14.29 -9.37 -96.61
C PRO A 50 -13.74 -9.00 -97.99
N ALA A 51 -14.16 -9.74 -99.02
CA ALA A 51 -13.95 -9.38 -100.41
C ALA A 51 -14.24 -7.88 -100.66
N PRO A 52 -13.59 -7.22 -101.63
CA PRO A 52 -13.78 -5.79 -101.88
C PRO A 52 -15.23 -5.55 -102.24
N LYS A 53 -16.03 -5.12 -101.26
CA LYS A 53 -17.37 -4.62 -101.50
C LYS A 53 -17.19 -3.27 -102.17
N ALA A 54 -17.77 -3.15 -103.36
CA ALA A 54 -17.87 -1.91 -104.14
C ALA A 54 -18.07 -0.69 -103.24
N PRO A 55 -17.49 0.49 -103.58
CA PRO A 55 -17.46 1.64 -102.70
C PRO A 55 -18.88 1.97 -102.23
N LYS A 56 -19.20 1.59 -100.99
CA LYS A 56 -20.44 2.02 -100.37
C LYS A 56 -20.27 3.49 -100.13
N ALA A 57 -21.09 4.28 -100.83
CA ALA A 57 -21.14 5.73 -100.72
C ALA A 57 -21.05 6.12 -99.25
N ALA A 58 -20.23 7.14 -98.97
CA ALA A 58 -20.15 7.76 -97.66
C ALA A 58 -21.57 7.94 -97.11
N PRO A 59 -21.83 7.66 -95.81
CA PRO A 59 -23.12 7.99 -95.23
C PRO A 59 -23.44 9.44 -95.62
N PRO A 60 -24.67 9.74 -96.06
CA PRO A 60 -24.99 11.10 -96.49
C PRO A 60 -24.55 12.01 -95.36
N ARG A 61 -23.63 12.94 -95.65
CA ARG A 61 -23.31 14.02 -94.73
C ARG A 61 -24.67 14.57 -94.32
N ALA A 62 -25.03 14.45 -93.05
CA ALA A 62 -26.26 15.07 -92.56
C ALA A 62 -26.19 16.52 -93.02
N ILE A 63 -27.04 16.87 -94.00
CA ILE A 63 -27.10 18.22 -94.52
C ILE A 63 -27.91 18.94 -93.46
N TYR A 64 -27.22 19.33 -92.39
CA TYR A 64 -27.80 20.19 -91.38
C TYR A 64 -28.26 21.44 -92.11
N THR A 65 -29.56 21.69 -92.07
CA THR A 65 -30.09 22.95 -92.58
C THR A 65 -29.57 24.06 -91.67
N ALA A 66 -29.52 25.30 -92.17
CA ALA A 66 -29.12 26.44 -91.35
C ALA A 66 -29.96 26.55 -90.05
N ALA A 67 -31.23 26.12 -90.10
CA ALA A 67 -32.12 26.06 -88.95
C ALA A 67 -31.72 25.00 -87.91
N ASP A 68 -31.25 23.81 -88.34
CA ASP A 68 -30.79 22.76 -87.41
C ASP A 68 -29.49 23.14 -86.71
N VAL A 69 -28.58 23.81 -87.42
CA VAL A 69 -27.34 24.34 -86.81
C VAL A 69 -27.68 25.43 -85.80
N GLN A 70 -28.66 26.28 -86.07
CA GLN A 70 -29.13 27.31 -85.13
C GLN A 70 -29.79 26.69 -83.88
N ARG A 71 -30.62 25.65 -84.04
CA ARG A 71 -31.25 24.94 -82.92
C ARG A 71 -30.21 24.28 -82.01
N LEU A 72 -29.23 23.57 -82.59
CA LEU A 72 -28.15 22.94 -81.83
C LEU A 72 -27.27 23.96 -81.11
N LYS A 73 -26.99 25.12 -81.72
CA LYS A 73 -26.28 26.23 -81.05
C LYS A 73 -27.04 26.74 -79.83
N ALA A 74 -28.36 26.92 -79.95
CA ALA A 74 -29.20 27.36 -78.83
C ALA A 74 -29.28 26.31 -77.70
N GLU A 75 -29.36 25.02 -78.04
CA GLU A 75 -29.32 23.93 -77.06
C GLU A 75 -27.98 23.84 -76.34
N VAL A 76 -26.86 24.00 -77.06
CA VAL A 76 -25.52 24.03 -76.47
C VAL A 76 -25.36 25.25 -75.56
N GLU A 77 -25.82 26.44 -75.96
CA GLU A 77 -25.80 27.63 -75.10
C GLU A 77 -26.64 27.44 -73.84
N LYS A 78 -27.82 26.82 -73.96
CA LYS A 78 -28.66 26.50 -72.79
C LYS A 78 -27.94 25.53 -71.84
N CYS A 79 -27.34 24.47 -72.38
CA CYS A 79 -26.59 23.49 -71.60
C CYS A 79 -25.38 24.11 -70.88
N ILE A 80 -24.68 25.03 -71.54
CA ILE A 80 -23.59 25.81 -70.92
C ILE A 80 -24.12 26.62 -69.74
N ARG A 81 -25.22 27.38 -69.93
CA ARG A 81 -25.83 28.17 -68.84
C ARG A 81 -26.29 27.32 -67.66
N ASP A 82 -26.91 26.18 -67.93
CA ASP A 82 -27.38 25.27 -66.88
C ASP A 82 -26.20 24.66 -66.11
N LYS A 83 -25.12 24.33 -66.81
CA LYS A 83 -23.89 23.82 -66.21
C LYS A 83 -23.21 24.87 -65.33
N THR A 84 -23.04 26.09 -65.81
CA THR A 84 -22.44 27.18 -65.01
C THR A 84 -23.30 27.50 -63.79
N ALA A 85 -24.63 27.54 -63.93
CA ALA A 85 -25.53 27.74 -62.79
C ALA A 85 -25.47 26.60 -61.76
N HIS A 86 -25.26 25.36 -62.21
CA HIS A 86 -25.08 24.22 -61.32
C HIS A 86 -23.70 24.23 -60.63
N GLU A 87 -22.65 24.67 -61.33
CA GLU A 87 -21.31 24.85 -60.77
C GLU A 87 -21.34 25.93 -59.67
N GLU A 88 -21.94 27.09 -59.93
CA GLU A 88 -22.11 28.16 -58.93
C GLU A 88 -22.90 27.69 -57.69
N LYS A 89 -23.96 26.88 -57.87
CA LYS A 89 -24.71 26.29 -56.75
C LYS A 89 -23.87 25.31 -55.94
N ARG A 90 -23.05 24.48 -56.61
CA ARG A 90 -22.13 23.56 -55.92
C ARG A 90 -21.06 24.32 -55.15
N GLU A 91 -20.49 25.38 -55.73
CA GLU A 91 -19.50 26.21 -55.04
C GLU A 91 -20.08 26.88 -53.79
N LYS A 92 -21.31 27.41 -53.87
CA LYS A 92 -22.02 27.96 -52.70
C LYS A 92 -22.23 26.91 -51.61
N MET A 93 -22.69 25.72 -51.98
CA MET A 93 -22.89 24.61 -51.04
C MET A 93 -21.57 24.18 -50.37
N ILE A 94 -20.48 24.09 -51.14
CA ILE A 94 -19.15 23.77 -50.60
C ILE A 94 -18.67 24.88 -49.67
N ALA A 95 -18.87 26.14 -50.03
CA ALA A 95 -18.50 27.28 -49.18
C ALA A 95 -19.27 27.29 -47.85
N GLU A 96 -20.55 26.93 -47.86
CA GLU A 96 -21.37 26.83 -46.66
C GLU A 96 -20.97 25.64 -45.78
N GLN A 97 -20.80 24.45 -46.36
CA GLN A 97 -20.34 23.27 -45.64
C GLN A 97 -18.93 23.46 -45.04
N THR A 98 -18.03 24.13 -45.77
CA THR A 98 -16.68 24.41 -45.25
C THR A 98 -16.68 25.43 -44.13
N LYS A 99 -17.66 26.34 -44.08
CA LYS A 99 -17.86 27.24 -42.93
C LYS A 99 -18.36 26.48 -41.71
N GLU A 100 -19.36 25.62 -41.89
CA GLU A 100 -19.94 24.81 -40.80
C GLU A 100 -18.90 23.84 -40.21
N ILE A 101 -18.08 23.20 -41.05
CA ILE A 101 -16.98 22.34 -40.57
C ILE A 101 -15.98 23.13 -39.72
N LYS A 102 -15.61 24.36 -40.13
CA LYS A 102 -14.68 25.19 -39.36
C LYS A 102 -15.26 25.59 -38.01
N GLU A 103 -16.52 25.98 -37.96
CA GLU A 103 -17.21 26.34 -36.71
C GLU A 103 -17.28 25.13 -35.76
N LEU A 104 -17.54 23.94 -36.29
CA LEU A 104 -17.51 22.70 -35.52
C LEU A 104 -16.10 22.39 -35.00
N GLU A 105 -15.06 22.48 -35.84
CA GLU A 105 -13.67 22.25 -35.46
C GLU A 105 -13.21 23.21 -34.34
N GLU A 106 -13.60 24.49 -34.41
CA GLU A 106 -13.33 25.48 -33.36
C GLU A 106 -14.03 25.12 -32.04
N SER A 107 -15.30 24.70 -32.10
CA SER A 107 -16.04 24.25 -30.90
C SER A 107 -15.45 22.97 -30.28
N ASP A 108 -15.00 22.03 -31.11
CA ASP A 108 -14.33 20.81 -30.66
C ASP A 108 -12.97 21.13 -30.04
N GLN A 109 -12.26 22.14 -30.55
CA GLN A 109 -10.97 22.55 -30.01
C GLN A 109 -11.12 23.22 -28.64
N THR A 110 -12.08 24.13 -28.51
CA THR A 110 -12.37 24.81 -27.23
C THR A 110 -12.80 23.82 -26.15
N THR A 111 -13.71 22.89 -26.46
CA THR A 111 -14.14 21.85 -25.51
C THR A 111 -12.98 20.93 -25.08
N LYS A 112 -12.06 20.59 -25.99
CA LYS A 112 -10.84 19.83 -25.65
C LYS A 112 -9.94 20.61 -24.69
N GLU A 113 -9.73 21.89 -24.94
CA GLU A 113 -8.91 22.76 -24.09
C GLU A 113 -9.50 22.94 -22.69
N GLU A 114 -10.83 23.12 -22.59
CA GLU A 114 -11.55 23.16 -21.32
C GLU A 114 -11.42 21.85 -20.54
N ASN A 115 -11.57 20.71 -21.23
CA ASN A 115 -11.41 19.39 -20.62
C ASN A 115 -9.98 19.17 -20.11
N ILE A 116 -8.96 19.53 -20.88
CA ILE A 116 -7.55 19.45 -20.47
C ILE A 116 -7.32 20.31 -19.21
N THR A 117 -7.76 21.57 -19.25
CA THR A 117 -7.62 22.51 -18.13
C THR A 117 -8.31 21.97 -16.86
N THR A 118 -9.48 21.34 -17.04
CA THR A 118 -10.23 20.75 -15.93
C THR A 118 -9.50 19.55 -15.33
N LEU A 119 -8.96 18.66 -16.18
CA LEU A 119 -8.16 17.51 -15.73
C LEU A 119 -6.88 17.95 -15.00
N GLU A 120 -6.21 19.00 -15.47
CA GLU A 120 -5.04 19.57 -14.80
C GLU A 120 -5.37 20.10 -13.40
N LYS A 121 -6.49 20.80 -13.25
CA LYS A 121 -6.98 21.27 -11.94
C LYS A 121 -7.22 20.11 -10.98
N PHE A 122 -7.91 19.06 -11.43
CA PHE A 122 -8.12 17.85 -10.63
C PHE A 122 -6.79 17.21 -10.22
N ALA A 123 -5.82 17.09 -11.14
CA ALA A 123 -4.52 16.51 -10.83
C ALA A 123 -3.75 17.31 -9.77
N ILE A 124 -3.83 18.65 -9.81
CA ILE A 124 -3.20 19.53 -8.81
C ILE A 124 -3.84 19.33 -7.44
N GLU A 125 -5.17 19.37 -7.37
CA GLU A 125 -5.92 19.22 -6.12
C GLU A 125 -5.64 17.86 -5.46
N ASP A 126 -5.67 16.79 -6.25
CA ASP A 126 -5.38 15.43 -5.78
C ASP A 126 -3.94 15.30 -5.25
N CYS A 127 -2.99 16.00 -5.88
CA CYS A 127 -1.60 16.06 -5.45
C CYS A 127 -1.43 16.84 -4.13
N GLU A 128 -2.15 17.96 -3.96
CA GLU A 128 -2.18 18.73 -2.72
C GLU A 128 -2.80 17.94 -1.56
N GLU A 129 -3.89 17.23 -1.80
CA GLU A 129 -4.55 16.42 -0.77
C GLU A 129 -3.64 15.28 -0.30
N ARG A 130 -2.95 14.60 -1.23
CA ARG A 130 -1.93 13.59 -0.88
C ARG A 130 -0.81 14.19 -0.03
N LYS A 131 -0.30 15.38 -0.40
CA LYS A 131 0.72 16.08 0.42
C LYS A 131 0.22 16.32 1.84
N LYS A 132 -0.99 16.88 2.02
CA LYS A 132 -1.61 17.12 3.33
C LYS A 132 -1.75 15.84 4.16
N LYS A 133 -2.19 14.74 3.55
CA LYS A 133 -2.29 13.42 4.21
C LYS A 133 -0.91 12.93 4.68
N THR A 134 0.10 13.02 3.82
CA THR A 134 1.46 12.57 4.18
C THR A 134 2.11 13.42 5.27
N THR A 135 1.87 14.74 5.31
CA THR A 135 2.39 15.60 6.38
C THR A 135 1.71 15.27 7.70
N HIS A 136 0.39 15.13 7.70
CA HIS A 136 -0.37 14.75 8.89
C HIS A 136 0.12 13.41 9.46
N GLU A 137 0.31 12.39 8.61
CA GLU A 137 0.82 11.08 9.03
C GLU A 137 2.24 11.15 9.61
N LYS A 138 3.12 12.00 9.06
CA LYS A 138 4.47 12.20 9.62
C LYS A 138 4.40 12.86 11.00
N ASP A 139 3.52 13.84 11.17
CA ASP A 139 3.37 14.55 12.44
C ASP A 139 2.74 13.66 13.52
N THR A 140 1.76 12.84 13.19
CA THR A 140 1.19 11.85 14.13
C THR A 140 2.24 10.84 14.58
N LYS A 141 2.99 10.24 13.66
CA LYS A 141 4.09 9.31 13.99
C LYS A 141 5.17 9.96 14.85
N LYS A 142 5.50 11.23 14.57
CA LYS A 142 6.46 12.01 15.37
C LYS A 142 5.94 12.27 16.78
N PHE A 143 4.66 12.59 16.91
CA PHE A 143 4.00 12.78 18.20
C PHE A 143 3.98 11.48 19.01
N GLU A 144 3.54 10.36 18.43
CA GLU A 144 3.52 9.04 19.05
C GLU A 144 4.91 8.63 19.56
N ARG A 145 5.95 8.83 18.74
CA ARG A 145 7.33 8.55 19.15
C ARG A 145 7.75 9.37 20.37
N LYS A 146 7.42 10.66 20.41
CA LYS A 146 7.71 11.51 21.58
C LYS A 146 7.00 11.03 22.83
N VAL A 147 5.72 10.64 22.72
CA VAL A 147 4.94 10.11 23.84
C VAL A 147 5.57 8.82 24.38
N MET A 148 5.97 7.90 23.49
CA MET A 148 6.62 6.64 23.88
C MET A 148 7.96 6.86 24.58
N VAL A 149 8.79 7.76 24.05
CA VAL A 149 10.08 8.13 24.68
C VAL A 149 9.85 8.75 26.05
N GLN A 150 8.90 9.68 26.18
CA GLN A 150 8.59 10.32 27.47
C GLN A 150 8.08 9.31 28.50
N LYS A 151 7.25 8.35 28.09
CA LYS A 151 6.77 7.28 28.96
C LYS A 151 7.92 6.41 29.49
N SER A 152 8.82 5.98 28.60
CA SER A 152 10.01 5.21 28.98
C SER A 152 10.90 6.00 29.95
N LEU A 153 11.11 7.28 29.67
CA LEU A 153 11.93 8.15 30.51
C LEU A 153 11.31 8.33 31.91
N ASN A 154 9.99 8.51 31.99
CA ASN A 154 9.28 8.59 33.27
C ASN A 154 9.37 7.29 34.06
N GLN A 155 9.27 6.12 33.40
CA GLN A 155 9.46 4.81 34.04
C GLN A 155 10.87 4.66 34.61
N THR A 156 11.90 5.03 33.84
CA THR A 156 13.29 4.99 34.30
C THR A 156 13.53 5.94 35.47
N ARG A 157 12.97 7.16 35.43
CA ARG A 157 13.05 8.11 36.55
C ARG A 157 12.37 7.57 37.81
N ALA A 158 11.18 7.00 37.68
CA ALA A 158 10.45 6.43 38.82
C ALA A 158 11.25 5.27 39.44
N LEU A 159 11.81 4.39 38.61
CA LEU A 159 12.64 3.29 39.08
C LEU A 159 13.92 3.78 39.77
N SER A 160 14.60 4.77 39.18
CA SER A 160 15.79 5.39 39.76
C SER A 160 15.49 6.06 41.10
N ALA A 161 14.39 6.82 41.19
CA ALA A 161 13.94 7.44 42.44
C ALA A 161 13.62 6.40 43.52
N HIS A 162 12.97 5.30 43.15
CA HIS A 162 12.73 4.19 44.08
C HIS A 162 14.03 3.61 44.65
N PHE A 163 15.06 3.40 43.82
CA PHE A 163 16.35 2.93 44.29
C PHE A 163 17.10 3.94 45.16
N LEU A 164 17.08 5.22 44.79
CA LEU A 164 17.70 6.30 45.58
C LEU A 164 17.04 6.47 46.95
N ASN A 165 15.70 6.48 47.00
CA ASN A 165 14.97 6.55 48.27
C ASN A 165 15.29 5.34 49.16
N ARG A 166 15.41 4.14 48.56
CA ARG A 166 15.80 2.94 49.29
C ARG A 166 17.24 3.04 49.82
N SER A 167 18.19 3.52 49.03
CA SER A 167 19.59 3.68 49.47
C SER A 167 19.71 4.74 50.56
N GLU A 168 19.06 5.89 50.40
CA GLU A 168 19.05 6.96 51.42
C GLU A 168 18.40 6.48 52.73
N THR A 169 17.32 5.69 52.64
CA THR A 169 16.71 5.07 53.81
C THR A 169 17.72 4.16 54.51
N LEU A 170 18.40 3.28 53.76
CA LEU A 170 19.45 2.42 54.32
C LEU A 170 20.56 3.25 54.98
N GLU A 171 21.06 4.30 54.33
CA GLU A 171 22.09 5.20 54.88
C GLU A 171 21.65 5.88 56.17
N LYS A 172 20.39 6.35 56.27
CA LYS A 172 19.83 6.90 57.52
C LYS A 172 19.86 5.87 58.66
N TRP A 173 19.60 4.60 58.36
CA TRP A 173 19.79 3.50 59.32
C TRP A 173 21.26 3.22 59.63
N GLN A 174 22.19 3.43 58.69
CA GLN A 174 23.63 3.25 58.93
C GLN A 174 24.22 4.35 59.81
N SER A 175 23.80 5.61 59.59
CA SER A 175 24.32 6.79 60.29
C SER A 175 23.71 7.00 61.68
N GLY A 176 22.87 6.07 62.16
CA GLY A 176 22.32 6.10 63.52
C GLY A 176 21.27 7.19 63.79
N ALA A 177 20.81 7.90 62.76
CA ALA A 177 19.84 9.00 62.88
C ALA A 177 18.48 8.57 63.45
N ASN A 178 18.15 7.27 63.39
CA ASN A 178 17.00 6.64 64.06
C ASN A 178 17.38 6.07 65.45
N GLY A 179 18.10 6.83 66.27
CA GLY A 179 18.30 6.53 67.70
C GLY A 179 19.04 5.22 67.99
N GLY A 180 19.97 4.78 67.12
CA GLY A 180 20.74 3.55 67.35
C GLY A 180 19.94 2.25 67.29
N ALA A 181 18.73 2.27 66.74
CA ALA A 181 17.93 1.06 66.55
C ALA A 181 18.70 0.03 65.71
N ALA A 182 18.89 -1.17 66.26
CA ALA A 182 19.57 -2.28 65.60
C ALA A 182 18.92 -2.54 64.23
N ARG A 183 19.75 -2.68 63.19
CA ARG A 183 19.27 -2.92 61.82
C ARG A 183 18.35 -4.15 61.83
N PRO A 184 17.11 -4.08 61.34
CA PRO A 184 16.16 -5.20 61.46
C PRO A 184 16.67 -6.49 60.80
N TRP A 185 17.43 -6.39 59.72
CA TRP A 185 18.06 -7.54 59.05
C TRP A 185 19.34 -8.07 59.76
N LYS A 186 19.85 -7.37 60.77
CA LYS A 186 21.02 -7.78 61.57
C LYS A 186 20.66 -8.44 62.89
N GLN A 187 19.38 -8.59 63.19
CA GLN A 187 18.90 -9.21 64.42
C GLN A 187 17.82 -10.24 64.11
N CYS A 188 17.59 -11.13 65.07
CA CYS A 188 16.50 -12.08 64.96
C CYS A 188 15.15 -11.39 65.13
N GLU A 189 14.22 -11.64 64.22
CA GLU A 189 12.87 -11.07 64.29
C GLU A 189 12.05 -11.56 65.50
N LEU A 190 12.45 -12.67 66.13
CA LEU A 190 11.74 -13.24 67.28
C LEU A 190 12.28 -12.73 68.63
N CYS A 191 13.59 -12.62 68.76
CA CYS A 191 14.22 -12.25 70.04
C CYS A 191 14.96 -10.90 70.00
N HIS A 192 15.02 -10.26 68.84
CA HIS A 192 15.68 -8.97 68.60
C HIS A 192 17.17 -8.95 69.02
N VAL A 193 17.81 -10.13 69.04
CA VAL A 193 19.24 -10.27 69.33
C VAL A 193 20.02 -10.20 68.03
N GLN A 194 21.10 -9.41 68.02
CA GLN A 194 21.99 -9.27 66.86
C GLN A 194 22.67 -10.59 66.49
N TRP A 195 22.81 -10.85 65.19
CA TRP A 195 23.45 -12.05 64.67
C TRP A 195 24.92 -12.13 65.06
N SER A 196 25.37 -13.34 65.40
CA SER A 196 26.76 -13.66 65.72
C SER A 196 27.21 -14.88 64.93
N GLN A 197 28.50 -14.95 64.60
CA GLN A 197 29.07 -16.11 63.91
C GLN A 197 29.15 -17.37 64.82
N VAL A 198 29.13 -17.16 66.13
CA VAL A 198 29.29 -18.19 67.16
C VAL A 198 28.21 -18.03 68.24
N GLY A 199 27.78 -19.17 68.80
CA GLY A 199 26.84 -19.24 69.92
C GLY A 199 25.37 -19.30 69.51
N ASP A 200 24.51 -18.86 70.42
CA ASP A 200 23.05 -18.96 70.33
C ASP A 200 22.40 -17.96 69.36
N SER A 201 23.15 -16.91 68.97
CA SER A 201 22.72 -15.88 68.02
C SER A 201 23.14 -16.18 66.57
N VAL A 202 23.53 -17.43 66.28
CA VAL A 202 23.86 -17.84 64.91
C VAL A 202 22.57 -17.91 64.08
N PRO A 203 22.48 -17.19 62.95
CA PRO A 203 21.32 -17.25 62.07
C PRO A 203 21.29 -18.59 61.32
N ARG A 204 20.15 -19.28 61.40
CA ARG A 204 19.84 -20.57 60.78
C ARG A 204 18.70 -20.38 59.78
N ILE A 205 18.89 -20.85 58.54
CA ILE A 205 17.88 -20.75 57.48
C ILE A 205 17.07 -22.03 57.41
N LEU A 206 15.76 -21.92 57.63
CA LEU A 206 14.80 -23.02 57.53
C LEU A 206 14.53 -23.38 56.06
N ASP A 207 13.92 -24.54 55.81
CA ASP A 207 13.58 -25.00 54.43
C ASP A 207 12.62 -24.03 53.72
N CYS A 208 11.84 -23.26 54.48
CA CYS A 208 10.97 -22.22 53.96
C CYS A 208 11.68 -20.92 53.56
N GLY A 209 12.97 -20.77 53.89
CA GLY A 209 13.77 -19.58 53.62
C GLY A 209 13.79 -18.54 54.75
N HIS A 210 12.93 -18.67 55.77
CA HIS A 210 12.97 -17.81 56.95
C HIS A 210 14.22 -18.07 57.79
N THR A 211 14.75 -17.02 58.43
CA THR A 211 15.97 -17.10 59.23
C THR A 211 15.71 -16.83 60.70
N MET A 212 16.18 -17.72 61.58
CA MET A 212 16.00 -17.66 63.03
C MET A 212 17.32 -17.85 63.77
N CYS A 213 17.41 -17.35 65.01
CA CYS A 213 18.58 -17.60 65.85
C CYS A 213 18.64 -19.06 66.30
N ASP A 214 19.83 -19.65 66.48
CA ASP A 214 20.00 -21.02 66.96
C ASP A 214 19.21 -21.30 68.26
N LYS A 215 19.20 -20.33 69.19
CA LYS A 215 18.37 -20.37 70.41
C LYS A 215 16.87 -20.36 70.12
N CYS A 216 16.44 -19.62 69.11
CA CYS A 216 15.05 -19.51 68.71
C CYS A 216 14.60 -20.81 68.07
N THR A 217 15.42 -21.37 67.18
CA THR A 217 15.22 -22.66 66.53
C THR A 217 14.98 -23.77 67.56
N LYS A 218 15.76 -23.80 68.65
CA LYS A 218 15.57 -24.77 69.77
C LYS A 218 14.21 -24.65 70.47
N LYS A 219 13.60 -23.45 70.49
CA LYS A 219 12.28 -23.23 71.12
C LYS A 219 11.11 -23.73 70.28
N PHE A 220 11.29 -23.83 68.96
CA PHE A 220 10.27 -24.27 68.02
C PHE A 220 10.50 -25.70 67.51
N VAL A 221 11.31 -26.48 68.25
CA VAL A 221 11.46 -27.92 68.00
C VAL A 221 10.19 -28.63 68.47
N VAL A 222 9.65 -29.46 67.60
CA VAL A 222 8.52 -30.37 67.83
C VAL A 222 9.04 -31.80 67.89
N ASP A 223 8.26 -32.70 68.51
CA ASP A 223 8.59 -34.11 68.68
C ASP A 223 9.14 -34.75 67.38
N GLY A 224 10.27 -35.43 67.49
CA GLY A 224 10.94 -36.08 66.36
C GLY A 224 11.95 -35.21 65.60
N ASN A 225 12.61 -34.25 66.25
CA ASN A 225 13.68 -33.40 65.70
C ASN A 225 13.26 -32.58 64.47
N LYS A 226 12.01 -32.10 64.48
CA LYS A 226 11.45 -31.22 63.46
C LYS A 226 11.30 -29.81 64.01
N ILE A 227 11.44 -28.79 63.18
CA ILE A 227 11.25 -27.40 63.59
C ILE A 227 10.14 -26.79 62.77
N ASN A 228 9.17 -26.19 63.45
CA ASN A 228 8.11 -25.45 62.78
C ASN A 228 8.46 -23.97 62.70
N CYS A 229 8.38 -23.42 61.49
CA CYS A 229 8.58 -22.00 61.27
C CYS A 229 7.42 -21.20 61.90
N PRO A 230 7.68 -20.17 62.72
CA PRO A 230 6.61 -19.35 63.31
C PRO A 230 6.00 -18.34 62.33
N PHE A 231 6.57 -18.17 61.14
CA PHE A 231 6.09 -17.20 60.14
C PHE A 231 5.13 -17.80 59.12
N ASP A 232 5.38 -19.04 58.69
CA ASP A 232 4.61 -19.72 57.65
C ASP A 232 4.25 -21.18 58.00
N GLU A 233 4.45 -21.59 59.26
CA GLU A 233 4.08 -22.89 59.84
C GLU A 233 4.69 -24.11 59.13
N LYS A 234 5.65 -23.91 58.21
CA LYS A 234 6.30 -25.01 57.50
C LYS A 234 7.31 -25.72 58.40
N THR A 235 7.34 -27.05 58.27
CA THR A 235 8.24 -27.91 59.02
C THR A 235 9.58 -28.10 58.30
N THR A 236 10.67 -27.81 58.99
CA THR A 236 12.05 -28.11 58.58
C THR A 236 12.54 -29.34 59.32
N TYR A 237 13.20 -30.26 58.61
CA TYR A 237 13.72 -31.50 59.19
C TYR A 237 15.18 -31.34 59.63
N GLY A 238 15.55 -31.95 60.77
CA GLY A 238 16.94 -31.97 61.23
C GLY A 238 17.26 -30.85 62.22
N ALA A 239 16.60 -30.87 63.38
CA ALA A 239 16.97 -30.02 64.50
C ALA A 239 18.47 -30.18 64.85
N GLY A 240 19.25 -29.10 64.69
CA GLY A 240 20.69 -29.08 64.93
C GLY A 240 21.58 -29.19 63.69
N THR A 241 21.07 -29.66 62.54
CA THR A 241 21.81 -29.75 61.27
C THR A 241 21.46 -28.63 60.28
N ILE A 242 20.65 -27.65 60.71
CA ILE A 242 20.20 -26.56 59.85
C ILE A 242 21.40 -25.68 59.43
N PRO A 243 21.53 -25.36 58.12
CA PRO A 243 22.63 -24.56 57.63
C PRO A 243 22.68 -23.15 58.26
N LYS A 244 23.90 -22.66 58.49
CA LYS A 244 24.11 -21.26 58.89
C LYS A 244 23.80 -20.34 57.71
N ASN A 245 23.10 -19.23 57.98
CA ASN A 245 22.92 -18.19 56.99
C ASN A 245 24.10 -17.21 57.00
N TYR A 246 25.15 -17.54 56.24
CA TYR A 246 26.35 -16.70 56.14
C TYR A 246 26.10 -15.32 55.51
N THR A 247 25.00 -15.15 54.74
CA THR A 247 24.67 -13.86 54.13
C THR A 247 24.35 -12.78 55.17
N LEU A 248 23.72 -13.16 56.29
CA LEU A 248 23.41 -12.23 57.37
C LEU A 248 24.62 -11.92 58.27
N LEU A 249 25.62 -12.81 58.27
CA LEU A 249 26.86 -12.66 59.03
C LEU A 249 27.89 -11.76 58.33
N ASN A 250 27.87 -11.68 56.99
CA ASN A 250 28.93 -11.02 56.20
C ASN A 250 28.55 -9.63 55.63
N MET A 251 27.36 -9.09 55.94
CA MET A 251 26.93 -7.73 55.54
C MET A 251 27.19 -6.64 56.60
#